data_AF-A0A6N9C6J7-F1
#
_entry.id   AF-A0A6N9C6J7-F1
#
_cell.length_a   1.000
_cell.length_b   1.000
_cell.length_c   1.000
_cell.angle_alpha   90.00
_cell.angle_beta   90.00
_cell.angle_gamma   90.00
#
_symmetry.space_group_name_H-M   'P 1'
#
loop_
_entity.id
_entity.type
_entity.pdbx_description
1 polymer ?
#
loop_
_entity_poly.entity_id
_entity_poly.type
_entity_poly.pdbx_seq_one_letter_code
_entity_poly.pdbx_strand_id
1 'polypeptide(L)'
;MAIYEKLMGNPFVDAGVSAICEWLGQGTQPEEITTEDLEIMINQFAPIYCNPDWIKNLHSVFPGAEMTNPANKNKDIVALLRSNWQQNLDDIIPFGQVGDCAGCGRRSAVRDLIKKDVPLTGSGRLRNFFPLFSDGQGYCAACALAIQFIPLSLVSSGGKFLMLHSNIWRVQRKWAQICVSDIQSRAAQSEFTGCFNPGYTNPRNGLFYMTSQLIDYEERRATEDIVMQIFCFSNYNQGPELEIFHLPAPVFRFLRYAYQNEFRRAWQQIVLSGYQWVKWDEVESEEDYKNKDNRVYESLLQGRSILGFFINRRARKARSNWELLYLYLKEVRNMDESRLNAIK
;
A
#
# COMPACT_ATOMS: atom_id res chain seq x y z
N MET A 1 1.37 23.55 16.84
CA MET A 1 2.04 23.42 15.52
C MET A 1 1.83 22.00 15.05
N ALA A 2 1.57 21.80 13.76
CA ALA A 2 1.31 20.47 13.22
C ALA A 2 2.52 19.52 13.39
N ILE A 3 2.26 18.27 13.80
CA ILE A 3 3.28 17.21 13.86
C ILE A 3 3.48 16.59 12.47
N TYR A 4 2.40 16.41 11.73
CA TYR A 4 2.40 15.87 10.38
C TYR A 4 1.69 16.81 9.40
N GLU A 5 1.99 16.66 8.13
CA GLU A 5 1.30 17.31 7.02
C GLU A 5 0.94 16.23 5.98
N LYS A 6 0.05 16.58 5.05
CA LYS A 6 -0.29 15.69 3.93
C LYS A 6 0.92 15.49 3.01
N LEU A 7 1.23 14.23 2.69
CA LEU A 7 2.30 13.85 1.76
C LEU A 7 3.65 14.50 2.10
N MET A 8 4.30 13.96 3.12
CA MET A 8 5.61 14.36 3.63
C MET A 8 6.76 14.06 2.64
N GLY A 9 6.49 13.23 1.62
CA GLY A 9 7.41 12.95 0.51
C GLY A 9 8.14 11.62 0.61
N ASN A 10 8.04 10.91 1.74
CA ASN A 10 8.56 9.55 1.90
C ASN A 10 7.39 8.54 1.97
N PRO A 11 7.32 7.53 1.08
CA PRO A 11 6.20 6.60 1.02
C PRO A 11 5.88 5.87 2.34
N PHE A 12 6.89 5.49 3.12
CA PHE A 12 6.68 4.82 4.41
C PHE A 12 6.14 5.80 5.46
N VAL A 13 6.63 7.05 5.47
CA VAL A 13 6.11 8.09 6.36
C VAL A 13 4.66 8.39 5.99
N ASP A 14 4.35 8.59 4.71
CA ASP A 14 3.01 8.92 4.22
C ASP A 14 1.99 7.82 4.54
N ALA A 15 2.39 6.55 4.36
CA ALA A 15 1.58 5.40 4.74
C ALA A 15 1.31 5.39 6.26
N GLY A 16 2.34 5.61 7.08
CA GLY A 16 2.23 5.68 8.53
C GLY A 16 1.32 6.82 9.01
N VAL A 17 1.48 8.02 8.45
CA VAL A 17 0.63 9.18 8.78
C VAL A 17 -0.81 8.92 8.38
N SER A 18 -1.06 8.35 7.19
CA SER A 18 -2.42 8.01 6.76
C SER A 18 -3.08 6.96 7.67
N ALA A 19 -2.31 5.97 8.14
CA ALA A 19 -2.75 4.99 9.11
C ALA A 19 -3.12 5.61 10.46
N ILE A 20 -2.28 6.53 10.98
CA ILE A 20 -2.58 7.26 12.23
C ILE A 20 -3.89 8.04 12.09
N CYS A 21 -4.05 8.80 11.00
CA CYS A 21 -5.26 9.59 10.75
C CYS A 21 -6.51 8.71 10.82
N GLU A 22 -6.51 7.58 10.10
CA GLU A 22 -7.67 6.71 10.01
C GLU A 22 -7.93 5.90 11.29
N TRP A 23 -6.90 5.64 12.08
CA TRP A 23 -7.08 5.01 13.39
C TRP A 23 -7.73 5.95 14.41
N LEU A 24 -7.29 7.21 14.45
CA LEU A 24 -7.81 8.21 15.39
C LEU A 24 -9.26 8.59 15.07
N GLY A 25 -9.67 8.53 13.80
CA GLY A 25 -11.07 8.68 13.42
C GLY A 25 -11.28 9.21 12.00
N GLN A 26 -12.49 8.98 11.47
CA GLN A 26 -12.88 9.50 10.18
C GLN A 26 -12.89 11.04 10.22
N GLY A 27 -12.06 11.67 9.37
CA GLY A 27 -11.99 13.13 9.24
C GLY A 27 -10.69 13.75 9.76
N THR A 28 -9.99 13.10 10.70
CA THR A 28 -8.74 13.60 11.30
C THR A 28 -7.73 13.98 10.21
N GLN A 29 -7.31 15.24 10.17
CA GLN A 29 -6.28 15.69 9.25
C GLN A 29 -4.89 15.49 9.89
N PRO A 30 -3.83 15.24 9.09
CA PRO A 30 -2.47 15.13 9.61
C PRO A 30 -2.05 16.32 10.48
N GLU A 31 -2.52 17.52 10.11
CA GLU A 31 -2.18 18.78 10.76
C GLU A 31 -2.83 18.95 12.14
N GLU A 32 -3.85 18.17 12.44
CA GLU A 32 -4.63 18.19 13.69
C GLU A 32 -4.09 17.21 14.74
N ILE A 33 -3.23 16.26 14.34
CA ILE A 33 -2.68 15.23 15.24
C ILE A 33 -1.84 15.88 16.34
N THR A 34 -2.16 15.58 17.59
CA THR A 34 -1.43 16.06 18.77
C THR A 34 -0.49 15.00 19.37
N THR A 35 0.28 15.41 20.37
CA THR A 35 1.13 14.50 21.15
C THR A 35 0.29 13.50 21.95
N GLU A 36 -0.85 13.94 22.49
CA GLU A 36 -1.78 13.10 23.25
C GLU A 36 -2.40 12.02 22.35
N ASP A 37 -2.75 12.36 21.11
CA ASP A 37 -3.23 11.38 20.13
C ASP A 37 -2.19 10.27 19.88
N LEU A 38 -0.92 10.66 19.74
CA LEU A 38 0.18 9.71 19.54
C LEU A 38 0.47 8.88 20.78
N GLU A 39 0.32 9.44 21.97
CA GLU A 39 0.42 8.70 23.23
C GLU A 39 -0.68 7.63 23.33
N ILE A 40 -1.92 7.97 22.93
CA ILE A 40 -3.02 7.00 22.84
C ILE A 40 -2.66 5.88 21.87
N MET A 41 -2.16 6.21 20.68
CA MET A 41 -1.72 5.23 19.68
C MET A 41 -0.64 4.30 20.26
N ILE A 42 0.40 4.85 20.88
CA ILE A 42 1.50 4.08 21.49
C ILE A 42 0.96 3.08 22.52
N ASN A 43 0.08 3.56 23.40
CA ASN A 43 -0.47 2.74 24.48
C ASN A 43 -1.38 1.61 23.97
N GLN A 44 -2.14 1.87 22.90
CA GLN A 44 -2.99 0.87 22.26
C GLN A 44 -2.20 -0.16 21.46
N PHE A 45 -1.18 0.26 20.71
CA PHE A 45 -0.52 -0.62 19.74
C PHE A 45 0.64 -1.44 20.28
N ALA A 46 1.36 -0.95 21.30
CA ALA A 46 2.43 -1.73 21.91
C ALA A 46 1.99 -3.15 22.33
N PRO A 47 0.83 -3.36 22.98
CA PRO A 47 0.34 -4.71 23.27
C PRO A 47 -0.16 -5.47 22.02
N ILE A 48 -0.81 -4.79 21.07
CA ILE A 48 -1.31 -5.42 19.83
C ILE A 48 -0.15 -6.01 19.03
N TYR A 49 0.96 -5.29 18.89
CA TYR A 49 2.13 -5.74 18.11
C TYR A 49 2.88 -6.90 18.76
N CYS A 50 2.61 -7.17 20.05
CA CYS A 50 3.14 -8.32 20.76
C CYS A 50 2.23 -9.57 20.65
N ASN A 51 1.09 -9.48 19.98
CA ASN A 51 0.26 -10.63 19.67
C ASN A 51 0.96 -11.53 18.62
N PRO A 52 0.96 -12.87 18.78
CA PRO A 52 1.57 -13.81 17.84
C PRO A 52 1.19 -13.59 16.36
N ASP A 53 -0.07 -13.24 16.06
CA ASP A 53 -0.55 -13.03 14.70
C ASP A 53 0.10 -11.80 14.05
N TRP A 54 0.27 -10.73 14.85
CA TRP A 54 1.01 -9.54 14.42
C TRP A 54 2.50 -9.81 14.30
N ILE A 55 3.11 -10.49 15.28
CA ILE A 55 4.54 -10.81 15.27
C ILE A 55 4.95 -11.54 13.99
N LYS A 56 4.11 -12.47 13.50
CA LYS A 56 4.35 -13.18 12.23
C LYS A 56 4.51 -12.22 11.05
N ASN A 57 3.67 -11.19 10.95
CA ASN A 57 3.84 -10.15 9.92
C ASN A 57 5.06 -9.27 10.22
N LEU A 58 5.19 -8.80 11.46
CA LEU A 58 6.23 -7.86 11.86
C LEU A 58 7.65 -8.43 11.70
N HIS A 59 7.85 -9.75 11.76
CA HIS A 59 9.13 -10.38 11.42
C HIS A 59 9.62 -10.04 10.00
N SER A 60 8.69 -9.82 9.07
CA SER A 60 8.96 -9.49 7.68
C SER A 60 8.77 -8.01 7.37
N VAL A 61 8.37 -7.17 8.34
CA VAL A 61 8.30 -5.71 8.22
C VAL A 61 9.45 -5.04 8.99
N PHE A 62 9.65 -5.44 10.25
CA PHE A 62 10.61 -4.90 11.21
C PHE A 62 11.46 -6.02 11.85
N PRO A 63 12.33 -6.69 11.08
CA PRO A 63 13.17 -7.78 11.59
C PRO A 63 14.15 -7.27 12.66
N GLY A 64 14.12 -7.88 13.85
CA GLY A 64 15.03 -7.55 14.94
C GLY A 64 14.63 -6.30 15.74
N ALA A 65 13.43 -5.75 15.50
CA ALA A 65 12.79 -4.80 16.41
C ALA A 65 12.45 -5.49 17.75
N GLU A 66 12.02 -4.71 18.74
CA GLU A 66 11.84 -5.17 20.13
C GLU A 66 11.00 -6.44 20.22
N MET A 67 9.90 -6.50 19.46
CA MET A 67 8.93 -7.59 19.45
C MET A 67 9.35 -8.81 18.62
N THR A 68 10.28 -8.65 17.68
CA THR A 68 10.75 -9.72 16.79
C THR A 68 12.15 -10.23 17.16
N ASN A 69 12.82 -9.60 18.13
CA ASN A 69 14.17 -9.94 18.55
C ASN A 69 14.17 -11.09 19.57
N PRO A 70 14.78 -12.26 19.25
CA PRO A 70 14.86 -13.39 20.17
C PRO A 70 15.52 -13.07 21.53
N ALA A 71 16.40 -12.07 21.58
CA ALA A 71 17.06 -11.63 22.81
C ALA A 71 16.11 -11.00 23.84
N ASN A 72 14.88 -10.65 23.43
CA ASN A 72 13.87 -10.06 24.31
C ASN A 72 12.83 -11.06 24.82
N LYS A 73 12.97 -12.36 24.51
CA LYS A 73 11.98 -13.41 24.87
C LYS A 73 11.57 -13.44 26.35
N ASN A 74 12.49 -13.07 27.26
CA ASN A 74 12.27 -13.09 28.71
C ASN A 74 12.05 -11.69 29.31
N LYS A 75 11.83 -10.67 28.49
CA LYS A 75 11.62 -9.29 28.92
C LYS A 75 10.14 -8.90 28.75
N ASP A 76 9.75 -7.84 29.42
CA ASP A 76 8.49 -7.16 29.11
C ASP A 76 8.64 -6.40 27.77
N ILE A 77 8.31 -7.10 26.67
CA ILE A 77 8.42 -6.58 25.31
C ILE A 77 7.47 -5.37 25.13
N VAL A 78 6.29 -5.40 25.74
CA VAL A 78 5.31 -4.31 25.65
C VAL A 78 5.87 -3.04 26.29
N ALA A 79 6.45 -3.15 27.49
CA ALA A 79 7.08 -2.02 28.15
C ALA A 79 8.28 -1.48 27.38
N LEU A 80 9.11 -2.35 26.78
CA LEU A 80 10.25 -1.94 25.95
C LEU A 80 9.79 -1.16 24.71
N LEU A 81 8.81 -1.69 23.99
CA LEU A 81 8.28 -1.07 22.78
C LEU A 81 7.62 0.29 23.10
N ARG A 82 6.80 0.34 24.16
CA ARG A 82 6.20 1.57 24.66
C ARG A 82 7.25 2.61 25.02
N SER A 83 8.29 2.21 25.76
CA SER A 83 9.37 3.13 26.14
C SER A 83 10.13 3.69 24.94
N ASN A 84 10.43 2.87 23.93
CA ASN A 84 11.11 3.33 22.72
C ASN A 84 10.23 4.33 21.93
N TRP A 85 8.96 4.00 21.74
CA TRP A 85 8.04 4.90 21.04
C TRP A 85 7.73 6.17 21.81
N GLN A 86 7.63 6.11 23.15
CA GLN A 86 7.47 7.30 23.99
C GLN A 86 8.70 8.20 23.87
N GLN A 87 9.90 7.64 23.86
CA GLN A 87 11.10 8.45 23.64
C GLN A 87 11.07 9.14 22.27
N ASN A 88 10.58 8.48 21.22
CA ASN A 88 10.39 9.14 19.92
C ASN A 88 9.36 10.27 20.01
N LEU A 89 8.29 10.10 20.78
CA LEU A 89 7.26 11.13 20.98
C LEU A 89 7.83 12.36 21.70
N ASP A 90 8.61 12.13 22.77
CA ASP A 90 9.24 13.19 23.56
C ASP A 90 10.30 13.98 22.75
N ASP A 91 10.96 13.32 21.80
CA ASP A 91 11.96 13.91 20.91
C ASP A 91 11.34 14.68 19.71
N ILE A 92 10.01 14.76 19.58
CA ILE A 92 9.36 15.47 18.47
C ILE A 92 9.56 16.97 18.60
N ILE A 93 10.25 17.55 17.62
CA ILE A 93 10.38 18.99 17.45
C ILE A 93 9.42 19.54 16.39
N PRO A 94 9.03 20.82 16.45
CA PRO A 94 8.22 21.45 15.42
C PRO A 94 8.88 21.43 14.03
N PHE A 95 8.07 21.62 12.97
CA PHE A 95 8.60 21.73 11.61
C PHE A 95 9.55 22.91 11.45
N GLY A 96 10.70 22.65 10.84
CA GLY A 96 11.58 23.67 10.25
C GLY A 96 11.28 23.91 8.77
N GLN A 97 12.01 24.87 8.20
CA GLN A 97 12.02 25.13 6.75
C GLN A 97 12.96 24.16 6.01
N VAL A 98 14.03 23.72 6.68
CA VAL A 98 15.04 22.80 6.17
C VAL A 98 15.45 21.85 7.31
N GLY A 99 15.79 20.61 6.97
CA GLY A 99 16.37 19.63 7.87
C GLY A 99 17.04 18.50 7.10
N ASP A 100 17.64 17.56 7.82
CA ASP A 100 18.40 16.43 7.29
C ASP A 100 17.70 15.07 7.51
N CYS A 101 16.49 15.07 8.08
CA CYS A 101 15.64 13.87 8.14
C CYS A 101 15.32 13.32 6.74
N ALA A 102 15.66 12.05 6.48
CA ALA A 102 15.36 11.37 5.22
C ALA A 102 13.86 11.15 4.95
N GLY A 103 13.02 11.29 5.99
CA GLY A 103 11.58 11.18 5.87
C GLY A 103 10.90 12.45 5.36
N CYS A 104 11.23 13.61 5.94
CA CYS A 104 10.53 14.86 5.67
C CYS A 104 11.40 16.02 5.15
N GLY A 105 12.73 15.93 5.27
CA GLY A 105 13.65 17.00 4.89
C GLY A 105 13.47 18.33 5.63
N ARG A 106 12.70 18.36 6.73
CA ARG A 106 12.25 19.58 7.43
C ARG A 106 12.51 19.58 8.94
N ARG A 107 13.06 18.49 9.47
CA ARG A 107 13.45 18.36 10.88
C ARG A 107 14.85 17.77 10.94
N SER A 108 15.54 18.04 12.05
CA SER A 108 16.82 17.41 12.34
C SER A 108 16.63 15.90 12.55
N ALA A 109 17.52 15.11 11.96
CA ALA A 109 17.67 13.70 12.26
C ALA A 109 18.19 13.57 13.69
N VAL A 110 17.48 12.80 14.50
CA VAL A 110 17.86 12.56 15.91
C VAL A 110 18.41 11.16 16.11
N ARG A 111 18.18 10.25 15.15
CA ARG A 111 18.57 8.85 15.23
C ARG A 111 18.97 8.31 13.86
N ASP A 112 20.00 7.47 13.88
CA ASP A 112 20.37 6.61 12.77
C ASP A 112 19.52 5.34 12.82
N LEU A 113 18.61 5.20 11.86
CA LEU A 113 17.67 4.09 11.78
C LEU A 113 18.13 3.05 10.76
N ILE A 114 17.87 1.78 11.06
CA ILE A 114 18.24 0.66 10.21
C ILE A 114 17.00 -0.15 9.85
N LYS A 115 17.18 -1.28 9.16
CA LYS A 115 16.07 -2.13 8.70
C LYS A 115 15.09 -2.61 9.77
N LYS A 116 15.49 -2.64 11.05
CA LYS A 116 14.60 -3.00 12.14
C LYS A 116 13.57 -1.90 12.42
N ASP A 117 13.90 -0.65 12.08
CA ASP A 117 13.11 0.54 12.37
C ASP A 117 12.38 1.02 11.09
N VAL A 118 13.07 0.99 9.95
CA VAL A 118 12.56 1.45 8.65
C VAL A 118 12.72 0.33 7.61
N PRO A 119 11.64 -0.17 6.98
CA PRO A 119 11.75 -1.30 6.06
C PRO A 119 12.67 -1.00 4.88
N LEU A 120 13.34 -2.05 4.37
CA LEU A 120 14.22 -1.97 3.20
C LEU A 120 15.41 -1.00 3.35
N THR A 121 15.73 -0.62 4.59
CA THR A 121 16.94 0.13 4.92
C THR A 121 18.12 -0.83 5.13
N GLY A 122 19.36 -0.33 5.15
CA GLY A 122 20.54 -1.16 5.47
C GLY A 122 20.49 -1.75 6.88
N SER A 123 21.31 -2.78 7.15
CA SER A 123 21.35 -3.48 8.45
C SER A 123 22.22 -2.81 9.52
N GLY A 124 22.85 -1.67 9.23
CA GLY A 124 23.87 -1.02 10.07
C GLY A 124 25.26 -1.66 10.00
N ARG A 125 25.38 -2.94 9.65
CA ARG A 125 26.69 -3.62 9.52
C ARG A 125 27.52 -3.12 8.33
N LEU A 126 26.85 -2.68 7.27
CA LEU A 126 27.49 -2.17 6.05
C LEU A 126 27.37 -0.64 6.00
N ARG A 127 28.07 0.04 6.91
CA ARG A 127 28.09 1.52 7.01
C ARG A 127 28.48 2.23 5.71
N ASN A 128 29.20 1.55 4.81
CA ASN A 128 29.62 2.09 3.50
C ASN A 128 28.46 2.59 2.61
N PHE A 129 27.23 2.12 2.86
CA PHE A 129 26.06 2.50 2.07
C PHE A 129 25.20 3.57 2.74
N PHE A 130 25.60 4.05 3.91
CA PHE A 130 24.94 5.18 4.57
C PHE A 130 25.73 6.47 4.38
N PRO A 131 25.02 7.62 4.28
CA PRO A 131 25.68 8.92 4.17
C PRO A 131 26.68 9.14 5.31
N LEU A 132 27.83 9.72 5.01
CA LEU A 132 28.85 10.08 6.02
C LEU A 132 29.34 8.91 6.89
N PHE A 133 29.21 7.66 6.42
CA PHE A 133 29.61 6.46 7.18
C PHE A 133 28.86 6.31 8.53
N SER A 134 27.61 6.78 8.56
CA SER A 134 26.72 6.66 9.72
C SER A 134 26.30 5.22 10.00
N ASP A 135 25.70 4.99 11.17
CA ASP A 135 25.22 3.66 11.59
C ASP A 135 23.91 3.24 10.91
N GLY A 136 23.26 4.19 10.25
CA GLY A 136 21.94 4.04 9.68
C GLY A 136 21.54 5.27 8.87
N GLN A 137 20.29 5.30 8.43
CA GLN A 137 19.72 6.47 7.79
C GLN A 137 19.18 7.43 8.84
N GLY A 138 19.56 8.71 8.75
CA GLY A 138 19.09 9.74 9.67
C GLY A 138 17.58 10.04 9.50
N TYR A 139 16.81 9.89 10.58
CA TYR A 139 15.39 10.27 10.65
C TYR A 139 15.10 11.14 11.88
N CYS A 140 14.13 12.05 11.73
CA CYS A 140 13.54 12.76 12.87
C CYS A 140 12.57 11.85 13.64
N ALA A 141 12.31 12.18 14.90
CA ALA A 141 11.50 11.35 15.80
C ALA A 141 10.06 11.15 15.31
N ALA A 142 9.44 12.20 14.75
CA ALA A 142 8.08 12.11 14.21
C ALA A 142 7.99 11.14 13.02
N CYS A 143 8.93 11.21 12.06
CA CYS A 143 8.95 10.29 10.94
C CYS A 143 9.26 8.86 11.39
N ALA A 144 10.19 8.69 12.34
CA ALA A 144 10.51 7.40 12.92
C ALA A 144 9.27 6.75 13.54
N LEU A 145 8.49 7.52 14.30
CA LEU A 145 7.27 7.07 14.95
C LEU A 145 6.16 6.76 13.94
N ALA A 146 5.93 7.63 12.95
CA ALA A 146 4.95 7.37 11.88
C ALA A 146 5.22 6.05 11.16
N ILE A 147 6.48 5.75 10.86
CA ILE A 147 6.88 4.50 10.19
C ILE A 147 6.47 3.28 11.02
N GLN A 148 6.46 3.35 12.34
CA GLN A 148 6.04 2.21 13.18
C GLN A 148 4.58 1.82 12.96
N PHE A 149 3.73 2.75 12.49
CA PHE A 149 2.30 2.52 12.25
C PHE A 149 1.96 2.14 10.81
N ILE A 150 2.94 1.99 9.91
CA ILE A 150 2.68 1.49 8.54
C ILE A 150 1.91 0.16 8.50
N PRO A 151 2.10 -0.82 9.42
CA PRO A 151 1.42 -2.11 9.33
C PRO A 151 -0.11 -2.01 9.27
N LEU A 152 -0.69 -0.90 9.74
CA LEU A 152 -2.13 -0.64 9.68
C LEU A 152 -2.66 -0.33 8.27
N SER A 153 -1.76 -0.08 7.32
CA SER A 153 -2.06 0.24 5.92
C SER A 153 -1.51 -0.78 4.92
N LEU A 154 -0.85 -1.85 5.42
CA LEU A 154 -0.24 -2.89 4.58
C LEU A 154 -1.23 -4.01 4.24
N VAL A 155 -1.05 -4.59 3.05
CA VAL A 155 -1.72 -5.81 2.64
C VAL A 155 -0.76 -6.99 2.70
N SER A 156 -1.10 -8.03 3.46
CA SER A 156 -0.39 -9.31 3.41
C SER A 156 -0.72 -10.04 2.10
N SER A 157 0.31 -10.36 1.31
CA SER A 157 0.19 -10.96 -0.02
C SER A 157 1.30 -11.98 -0.27
N GLY A 158 1.01 -13.26 -0.09
CA GLY A 158 1.91 -14.36 -0.50
C GLY A 158 3.27 -14.34 0.22
N GLY A 159 3.31 -13.93 1.49
CA GLY A 159 4.55 -13.79 2.26
C GLY A 159 5.28 -12.44 2.08
N LYS A 160 4.71 -11.55 1.27
CA LYS A 160 5.14 -10.15 1.08
C LYS A 160 4.06 -9.19 1.57
N PHE A 161 4.36 -7.89 1.53
CA PHE A 161 3.42 -6.82 1.84
C PHE A 161 3.24 -5.90 0.65
N LEU A 162 2.01 -5.47 0.40
CA LEU A 162 1.70 -4.40 -0.54
C LEU A 162 1.46 -3.11 0.25
N MET A 163 2.25 -2.08 -0.05
CA MET A 163 2.04 -0.73 0.45
C MET A 163 1.67 0.18 -0.71
N LEU A 164 0.52 0.84 -0.61
CA LEU A 164 0.09 1.82 -1.58
C LEU A 164 0.74 3.17 -1.30
N HIS A 165 1.24 3.80 -2.35
CA HIS A 165 1.55 5.23 -2.38
C HIS A 165 0.81 5.89 -3.55
N SER A 166 0.30 7.10 -3.32
CA SER A 166 -0.34 7.90 -4.35
C SER A 166 0.10 9.36 -4.25
N ASN A 167 0.11 10.05 -5.38
CA ASN A 167 0.31 11.50 -5.45
C ASN A 167 -0.89 12.28 -4.89
N ILE A 168 -2.04 11.64 -4.66
CA ILE A 168 -3.25 12.27 -4.15
C ILE A 168 -3.51 11.77 -2.71
N TRP A 169 -3.45 12.69 -1.74
CA TRP A 169 -3.63 12.39 -0.31
C TRP A 169 -4.94 11.64 -0.02
N ARG A 170 -6.02 12.02 -0.71
CA ARG A 170 -7.34 11.38 -0.56
C ARG A 170 -7.30 9.89 -0.92
N VAL A 171 -6.56 9.50 -1.96
CA VAL A 171 -6.36 8.09 -2.35
C VAL A 171 -5.58 7.36 -1.26
N GLN A 172 -4.47 7.95 -0.81
CA GLN A 172 -3.61 7.39 0.24
C GLN A 172 -4.41 7.11 1.52
N ARG A 173 -5.12 8.13 1.99
CA ARG A 173 -5.98 8.10 3.17
C ARG A 173 -7.11 7.08 3.03
N LYS A 174 -7.74 7.04 1.85
CA LYS A 174 -8.83 6.10 1.59
C LYS A 174 -8.38 4.65 1.68
N TRP A 175 -7.17 4.36 1.19
CA TRP A 175 -6.60 3.03 1.32
C TRP A 175 -6.33 2.64 2.78
N ALA A 176 -5.73 3.56 3.55
CA ALA A 176 -5.54 3.36 4.99
C ALA A 176 -6.88 3.11 5.71
N GLN A 177 -7.95 3.83 5.33
CA GLN A 177 -9.28 3.65 5.92
C GLN A 177 -9.80 2.22 5.74
N ILE A 178 -9.64 1.65 4.54
CA ILE A 178 -10.07 0.28 4.23
C ILE A 178 -9.33 -0.72 5.12
N CYS A 179 -8.00 -0.58 5.24
CA CYS A 179 -7.18 -1.47 6.04
C CYS A 179 -7.48 -1.35 7.54
N VAL A 180 -7.57 -0.12 8.05
CA VAL A 180 -7.87 0.15 9.47
C VAL A 180 -9.28 -0.34 9.83
N SER A 181 -10.28 -0.12 8.98
CA SER A 181 -11.65 -0.57 9.22
C SER A 181 -11.73 -2.09 9.31
N ASP A 182 -10.99 -2.82 8.45
CA ASP A 182 -10.91 -4.27 8.53
C ASP A 182 -10.22 -4.73 9.83
N ILE A 183 -9.07 -4.14 10.19
CA ILE A 183 -8.35 -4.47 11.43
C ILE A 183 -9.23 -4.24 12.65
N GLN A 184 -9.93 -3.10 12.73
CA GLN A 184 -10.84 -2.78 13.83
C GLN A 184 -12.03 -3.74 13.89
N SER A 185 -12.64 -4.07 12.74
CA SER A 185 -13.75 -5.03 12.67
C SER A 185 -13.32 -6.41 13.17
N ARG A 186 -12.14 -6.88 12.76
CA ARG A 186 -11.59 -8.18 13.20
C ARG A 186 -11.20 -8.18 14.67
N ALA A 187 -10.61 -7.09 15.16
CA ALA A 187 -10.28 -6.93 16.58
C ALA A 187 -11.55 -6.97 17.45
N ALA A 188 -12.65 -6.35 17.01
CA ALA A 188 -13.94 -6.41 17.70
C ALA A 188 -14.53 -7.83 17.76
N GLN A 189 -14.17 -8.68 16.78
CA GLN A 189 -14.56 -10.10 16.71
C GLN A 189 -13.56 -11.03 17.43
N SER A 190 -12.50 -10.47 18.05
CA SER A 190 -11.39 -11.24 18.64
C SER A 190 -10.61 -12.12 17.64
N GLU A 191 -10.66 -11.79 16.34
CA GLU A 191 -9.98 -12.51 15.26
C GLU A 191 -8.75 -11.74 14.76
N PHE A 192 -7.73 -11.63 15.61
CA PHE A 192 -6.49 -10.97 15.22
C PHE A 192 -5.78 -11.77 14.11
N THR A 193 -5.55 -11.13 12.97
CA THR A 193 -4.91 -11.79 11.80
C THR A 193 -3.71 -11.00 11.28
N GLY A 194 -3.29 -9.97 12.02
CA GLY A 194 -2.19 -9.08 11.65
C GLY A 194 -2.61 -8.01 10.63
N CYS A 195 -1.77 -7.80 9.61
CA CYS A 195 -2.05 -6.85 8.53
C CYS A 195 -3.26 -7.27 7.69
N PHE A 196 -3.90 -6.31 6.99
CA PHE A 196 -5.05 -6.58 6.12
C PHE A 196 -4.74 -7.70 5.12
N ASN A 197 -5.64 -8.67 4.95
CA ASN A 197 -5.43 -9.81 4.06
C ASN A 197 -6.72 -10.16 3.30
N PRO A 198 -6.84 -9.77 2.03
CA PRO A 198 -7.95 -10.14 1.13
C PRO A 198 -7.70 -11.47 0.38
N GLY A 199 -6.63 -12.19 0.69
CA GLY A 199 -6.32 -13.50 0.10
C GLY A 199 -5.66 -13.45 -1.30
N TYR A 200 -5.27 -12.28 -1.77
CA TYR A 200 -4.48 -12.16 -3.00
C TYR A 200 -2.99 -12.40 -2.69
N THR A 201 -2.45 -13.54 -3.13
CA THR A 201 -1.03 -13.88 -3.06
C THR A 201 -0.25 -13.42 -4.28
N ASN A 202 -0.92 -13.22 -5.42
CA ASN A 202 -0.32 -12.59 -6.60
C ASN A 202 -0.39 -11.06 -6.45
N PRO A 203 0.76 -10.35 -6.30
CA PRO A 203 0.76 -8.93 -6.01
C PRO A 203 0.24 -8.07 -7.16
N ARG A 204 0.37 -8.52 -8.41
CA ARG A 204 -0.18 -7.82 -9.59
C ARG A 204 -1.70 -7.84 -9.52
N ASN A 205 -2.30 -8.99 -9.23
CA ASN A 205 -3.75 -9.10 -9.10
C ASN A 205 -4.24 -8.36 -7.85
N GLY A 206 -3.48 -8.42 -6.75
CA GLY A 206 -3.70 -7.63 -5.55
C GLY A 206 -3.77 -6.13 -5.83
N LEU A 207 -2.88 -5.58 -6.66
CA LEU A 207 -2.94 -4.18 -7.09
C LEU A 207 -4.27 -3.84 -7.77
N PHE A 208 -4.77 -4.67 -8.68
CA PHE A 208 -6.04 -4.43 -9.36
C PHE A 208 -7.25 -4.59 -8.42
N TYR A 209 -7.16 -5.48 -7.42
CA TYR A 209 -8.13 -5.52 -6.33
C TYR A 209 -8.10 -4.21 -5.51
N MET A 210 -6.93 -3.75 -5.07
CA MET A 210 -6.81 -2.48 -4.33
C MET A 210 -7.39 -1.31 -5.14
N THR A 211 -7.12 -1.30 -6.44
CA THR A 211 -7.63 -0.31 -7.40
C THR A 211 -9.16 -0.35 -7.48
N SER A 212 -9.78 -1.53 -7.54
CA SER A 212 -11.24 -1.65 -7.59
C SER A 212 -11.90 -1.14 -6.31
N GLN A 213 -11.32 -1.42 -5.14
CA GLN A 213 -11.82 -0.92 -3.85
C GLN A 213 -11.82 0.61 -3.78
N LEU A 214 -10.79 1.26 -4.34
CA LEU A 214 -10.70 2.72 -4.37
C LEU A 214 -11.73 3.35 -5.31
N ILE A 215 -11.94 2.75 -6.49
CA ILE A 215 -12.88 3.23 -7.50
C ILE A 215 -14.33 3.08 -7.05
N ASP A 216 -14.66 1.98 -6.38
CA ASP A 216 -16.02 1.71 -5.90
C ASP A 216 -16.47 2.69 -4.82
N TYR A 217 -15.53 3.23 -4.03
CA TYR A 217 -15.88 4.03 -2.87
C TYR A 217 -16.29 5.48 -3.21
N GLU A 218 -15.56 6.24 -4.05
CA GLU A 218 -16.03 7.59 -4.45
C GLU A 218 -15.19 8.35 -5.50
N GLU A 219 -14.27 7.70 -6.22
CA GLU A 219 -13.43 8.41 -7.20
C GLU A 219 -14.08 8.67 -8.55
N ARG A 220 -15.37 8.36 -8.69
CA ARG A 220 -16.11 8.47 -9.94
C ARG A 220 -16.11 9.89 -10.52
N ARG A 221 -15.90 10.93 -9.70
CA ARG A 221 -15.91 12.35 -10.09
C ARG A 221 -14.55 13.07 -10.09
N ALA A 222 -13.47 12.38 -9.73
CA ALA A 222 -12.14 13.02 -9.71
C ALA A 222 -11.70 13.39 -11.14
N THR A 223 -11.17 14.58 -11.36
CA THR A 223 -10.51 14.94 -12.63
C THR A 223 -8.99 14.84 -12.53
N GLU A 224 -8.50 14.54 -11.33
CA GLU A 224 -7.08 14.45 -11.00
C GLU A 224 -6.43 13.23 -11.67
N ASP A 225 -5.21 13.42 -12.15
CA ASP A 225 -4.36 12.34 -12.63
C ASP A 225 -3.78 11.58 -11.44
N ILE A 226 -4.54 10.56 -11.03
CA ILE A 226 -4.18 9.66 -9.95
C ILE A 226 -3.12 8.68 -10.45
N VAL A 227 -1.95 8.76 -9.85
CA VAL A 227 -0.85 7.81 -10.03
C VAL A 227 -0.77 6.95 -8.79
N MET A 228 -0.89 5.64 -8.97
CA MET A 228 -0.73 4.69 -7.87
C MET A 228 0.55 3.89 -8.05
N GLN A 229 1.28 3.76 -6.95
CA GLN A 229 2.46 2.90 -6.85
C GLN A 229 2.21 1.89 -5.75
N ILE A 230 2.44 0.62 -6.04
CA ILE A 230 2.42 -0.44 -5.03
C ILE A 230 3.84 -0.91 -4.80
N PHE A 231 4.33 -0.71 -3.59
CA PHE A 231 5.57 -1.31 -3.11
C PHE A 231 5.23 -2.71 -2.61
N CYS A 232 5.61 -3.73 -3.38
CA CYS A 232 5.52 -5.12 -2.97
C CYS A 232 6.85 -5.55 -2.37
N PHE A 233 6.89 -5.74 -1.05
CA PHE A 233 8.16 -5.95 -0.36
C PHE A 233 8.10 -7.04 0.71
N SER A 234 9.27 -7.58 0.99
CA SER A 234 9.57 -8.30 2.22
C SER A 234 10.85 -7.70 2.80
N ASN A 235 10.85 -7.41 4.09
CA ASN A 235 12.05 -6.97 4.81
C ASN A 235 12.70 -8.15 5.55
N TYR A 236 12.34 -9.40 5.22
CA TYR A 236 12.85 -10.58 5.92
C TYR A 236 14.39 -10.72 5.82
N ASN A 237 15.04 -11.13 6.91
CA ASN A 237 16.50 -11.11 7.03
C ASN A 237 17.26 -11.87 5.94
N GLN A 238 16.73 -13.01 5.49
CA GLN A 238 17.41 -13.93 4.57
C GLN A 238 17.04 -13.72 3.09
N GLY A 239 16.19 -12.74 2.79
CA GLY A 239 15.74 -12.45 1.44
C GLY A 239 14.86 -11.22 1.42
N PRO A 240 15.41 -10.02 1.72
CA PRO A 240 14.67 -8.80 1.53
C PRO A 240 14.43 -8.62 0.02
N GLU A 241 13.21 -8.27 -0.34
CA GLU A 241 12.78 -8.14 -1.73
C GLU A 241 11.94 -6.88 -1.88
N LEU A 242 12.05 -6.25 -3.05
CA LEU A 242 11.22 -5.13 -3.44
C LEU A 242 10.91 -5.23 -4.93
N GLU A 243 9.62 -5.18 -5.25
CA GLU A 243 9.11 -4.94 -6.59
C GLU A 243 8.14 -3.75 -6.51
N ILE A 244 8.34 -2.75 -7.36
CA ILE A 244 7.46 -1.58 -7.42
C ILE A 244 6.60 -1.71 -8.67
N PHE A 245 5.29 -1.72 -8.46
CA PHE A 245 4.31 -1.69 -9.55
C PHE A 245 3.78 -0.28 -9.72
N HIS A 246 3.88 0.25 -10.93
CA HIS A 246 3.29 1.54 -11.28
C HIS A 246 2.00 1.31 -12.04
N LEU A 247 0.90 1.88 -11.56
CA LEU A 247 -0.36 1.97 -12.28
C LEU A 247 -0.47 3.38 -12.88
N PRO A 248 -0.27 3.53 -14.21
CA PRO A 248 -0.29 4.83 -14.84
C PRO A 248 -1.67 5.49 -14.75
N ALA A 249 -1.72 6.82 -14.62
CA ALA A 249 -2.97 7.59 -14.59
C ALA A 249 -3.94 7.28 -15.75
N PRO A 250 -3.49 7.10 -17.01
CA PRO A 250 -4.41 6.71 -18.10
C PRO A 250 -5.07 5.35 -17.89
N VAL A 251 -4.36 4.39 -17.29
CA VAL A 251 -4.93 3.08 -16.95
C VAL A 251 -5.94 3.24 -15.82
N PHE A 252 -5.61 4.03 -14.79
CA PHE A 252 -6.53 4.32 -13.69
C PHE A 252 -7.84 4.98 -14.17
N ARG A 253 -7.74 5.99 -15.05
CA ARG A 253 -8.91 6.64 -15.67
C ARG A 253 -9.76 5.65 -16.46
N PHE A 254 -9.14 4.78 -17.26
CA PHE A 254 -9.88 3.73 -17.96
C PHE A 254 -10.61 2.78 -16.98
N LEU A 255 -9.93 2.32 -15.93
CA LEU A 255 -10.52 1.42 -14.94
C LEU A 255 -11.71 2.04 -14.22
N ARG A 256 -11.68 3.35 -13.96
CA ARG A 256 -12.82 4.07 -13.36
C ARG A 256 -14.10 3.96 -14.18
N TYR A 257 -13.99 3.90 -15.50
CA TYR A 257 -15.13 3.59 -16.36
C TYR A 257 -15.40 2.09 -16.39
N ALA A 258 -14.37 1.26 -16.57
CA ALA A 258 -14.53 -0.19 -16.71
C ALA A 258 -15.23 -0.86 -15.50
N TYR A 259 -15.05 -0.33 -14.29
CA TYR A 259 -15.73 -0.82 -13.08
C TYR A 259 -17.15 -0.28 -12.88
N GLN A 260 -17.64 0.65 -13.71
CA GLN A 260 -19.03 1.12 -13.64
C GLN A 260 -20.01 0.01 -13.98
N ASN A 261 -21.21 0.05 -13.39
CA ASN A 261 -22.23 -0.99 -13.57
C ASN A 261 -22.54 -1.31 -15.04
N GLU A 262 -22.53 -0.30 -15.92
CA GLU A 262 -22.76 -0.46 -17.36
C GLU A 262 -21.67 -1.29 -18.08
N PHE A 263 -20.42 -1.23 -17.61
CA PHE A 263 -19.28 -1.93 -18.21
C PHE A 263 -18.77 -3.12 -17.40
N ARG A 264 -19.17 -3.25 -16.14
CA ARG A 264 -18.65 -4.22 -15.17
C ARG A 264 -18.64 -5.65 -15.71
N ARG A 265 -19.75 -6.08 -16.34
CA ARG A 265 -19.86 -7.43 -16.91
C ARG A 265 -18.90 -7.62 -18.10
N ALA A 266 -18.81 -6.65 -18.99
CA ALA A 266 -17.92 -6.69 -20.15
C ALA A 266 -16.45 -6.69 -19.71
N TRP A 267 -16.11 -5.82 -18.76
CA TRP A 267 -14.78 -5.75 -18.15
C TRP A 267 -14.39 -7.07 -17.48
N GLN A 268 -15.29 -7.66 -16.70
CA GLN A 268 -15.06 -8.97 -16.07
C GLN A 268 -14.78 -10.05 -17.12
N GLN A 269 -15.51 -10.09 -18.24
CA GLN A 269 -15.26 -11.07 -19.32
C GLN A 269 -13.88 -10.88 -19.97
N ILE A 270 -13.43 -9.63 -20.13
CA ILE A 270 -12.08 -9.31 -20.61
C ILE A 270 -11.04 -9.86 -19.62
N VAL A 271 -11.17 -9.52 -18.34
CA VAL A 271 -10.25 -9.95 -17.28
C VAL A 271 -10.21 -11.47 -17.14
N LEU A 272 -11.37 -12.13 -17.14
CA LEU A 272 -11.47 -13.60 -17.06
C LEU A 272 -10.73 -14.26 -18.23
N SER A 273 -10.83 -13.70 -19.44
CA SER A 273 -10.10 -14.20 -20.60
C SER A 273 -8.57 -14.01 -20.53
N GLY A 274 -8.10 -13.20 -19.57
CA GLY A 274 -6.69 -12.93 -19.31
C GLY A 274 -6.01 -13.93 -18.40
N TYR A 275 -6.75 -14.66 -17.56
CA TYR A 275 -6.17 -15.61 -16.63
C TYR A 275 -5.54 -16.82 -17.35
N GLN A 276 -4.37 -17.23 -16.88
CA GLN A 276 -3.61 -18.35 -17.42
C GLN A 276 -3.70 -19.57 -16.50
N TRP A 277 -3.60 -20.76 -17.08
CA TRP A 277 -3.55 -22.02 -16.33
C TRP A 277 -4.76 -22.24 -15.41
N VAL A 278 -5.93 -21.75 -15.84
CA VAL A 278 -7.22 -21.97 -15.17
C VAL A 278 -7.98 -23.06 -15.92
N LYS A 279 -8.42 -24.07 -15.18
CA LYS A 279 -9.36 -25.08 -15.65
C LYS A 279 -10.77 -24.63 -15.32
N TRP A 280 -11.41 -23.94 -16.25
CA TRP A 280 -12.70 -23.29 -16.02
C TRP A 280 -13.85 -24.24 -15.68
N ASP A 281 -13.70 -25.53 -15.99
CA ASP A 281 -14.60 -26.61 -15.62
C ASP A 281 -14.51 -27.02 -14.14
N GLU A 282 -13.39 -26.72 -13.47
CA GLU A 282 -13.14 -27.01 -12.05
C GLU A 282 -13.32 -25.76 -11.16
N VAL A 283 -13.69 -24.60 -11.74
CA VAL A 283 -13.84 -23.33 -10.99
C VAL A 283 -15.20 -23.27 -10.30
N GLU A 284 -15.21 -23.17 -8.98
CA GLU A 284 -16.40 -22.97 -8.16
C GLU A 284 -16.53 -21.52 -7.68
N SER A 285 -15.39 -20.85 -7.46
CA SER A 285 -15.35 -19.49 -6.90
C SER A 285 -14.17 -18.66 -7.41
N GLU A 286 -14.11 -17.40 -7.00
CA GLU A 286 -12.97 -16.52 -7.31
C GLU A 286 -11.65 -17.04 -6.71
N GLU A 287 -11.69 -17.74 -5.58
CA GLU A 287 -10.50 -18.26 -4.90
C GLU A 287 -9.68 -19.21 -5.80
N ASP A 288 -10.33 -19.92 -6.72
CA ASP A 288 -9.70 -20.92 -7.59
C ASP A 288 -8.76 -20.31 -8.64
N TYR A 289 -9.00 -19.04 -9.01
CA TYR A 289 -8.27 -18.39 -10.09
C TYR A 289 -7.66 -17.03 -9.74
N LYS A 290 -8.10 -16.33 -8.69
CA LYS A 290 -7.67 -14.95 -8.40
C LYS A 290 -6.17 -14.76 -8.19
N ASN A 291 -5.46 -15.84 -7.89
CA ASN A 291 -4.01 -15.86 -7.71
C ASN A 291 -3.23 -16.39 -8.92
N LYS A 292 -3.91 -16.79 -9.99
CA LYS A 292 -3.27 -17.17 -11.26
C LYS A 292 -2.84 -15.93 -12.04
N ASP A 293 -1.82 -16.08 -12.87
CA ASP A 293 -1.33 -14.97 -13.70
C ASP A 293 -2.40 -14.47 -14.65
N ASN A 294 -2.51 -13.14 -14.77
CA ASN A 294 -3.48 -12.48 -15.62
C ASN A 294 -2.80 -11.58 -16.64
N ARG A 295 -2.85 -11.98 -17.91
CA ARG A 295 -2.20 -11.25 -19.02
C ARG A 295 -2.81 -9.88 -19.29
N VAL A 296 -4.08 -9.65 -18.93
CA VAL A 296 -4.70 -8.32 -19.07
C VAL A 296 -4.05 -7.36 -18.08
N TYR A 297 -3.98 -7.75 -16.81
CA TYR A 297 -3.35 -6.98 -15.76
C TYR A 297 -1.87 -6.71 -16.04
N GLU A 298 -1.11 -7.74 -16.42
CA GLU A 298 0.29 -7.57 -16.82
C GLU A 298 0.45 -6.63 -18.01
N SER A 299 -0.42 -6.72 -19.01
CA SER A 299 -0.32 -5.89 -20.20
C SER A 299 -0.60 -4.43 -19.85
N LEU A 300 -1.59 -4.15 -19.00
CA LEU A 300 -1.89 -2.80 -18.53
C LEU A 300 -0.73 -2.20 -17.72
N LEU A 301 -0.13 -2.96 -16.80
CA LEU A 301 1.02 -2.48 -16.01
C LEU A 301 2.27 -2.22 -16.87
N GLN A 302 2.44 -2.97 -17.96
CA GLN A 302 3.59 -2.85 -18.87
C GLN A 302 3.33 -1.95 -20.09
N GLY A 303 2.17 -1.28 -20.18
CA GLY A 303 1.80 -0.45 -21.33
C GLY A 303 1.58 -1.22 -22.64
N ARG A 304 1.45 -2.55 -22.58
CA ARG A 304 1.15 -3.41 -23.73
C ARG A 304 -0.33 -3.34 -24.09
N SER A 305 -0.64 -3.61 -25.36
CA SER A 305 -2.03 -3.58 -25.85
C SER A 305 -2.85 -4.76 -25.32
N ILE A 306 -4.07 -4.48 -24.84
CA ILE A 306 -5.07 -5.49 -24.47
C ILE A 306 -6.18 -5.65 -25.52
N LEU A 307 -6.04 -5.05 -26.71
CA LEU A 307 -7.04 -5.13 -27.78
C LEU A 307 -7.42 -6.57 -28.15
N GLY A 308 -6.47 -7.49 -28.09
CA GLY A 308 -6.72 -8.91 -28.35
C GLY A 308 -7.73 -9.55 -27.39
N PHE A 309 -7.90 -9.01 -26.18
CA PHE A 309 -8.83 -9.53 -25.18
C PHE A 309 -10.27 -9.05 -25.39
N PHE A 310 -10.49 -7.94 -26.11
CA PHE A 310 -11.82 -7.45 -26.49
C PHE A 310 -12.54 -8.36 -27.49
N ILE A 311 -11.82 -9.27 -28.17
CA ILE A 311 -12.37 -10.16 -29.20
C ILE A 311 -12.08 -11.62 -28.88
N ASN A 312 -13.12 -12.45 -28.86
CA ASN A 312 -12.95 -13.89 -28.88
C ASN A 312 -12.62 -14.34 -30.32
N ARG A 313 -11.32 -14.49 -30.62
CA ARG A 313 -10.84 -14.88 -31.96
C ARG A 313 -11.39 -16.23 -32.44
N ARG A 314 -11.59 -17.20 -31.54
CA ARG A 314 -12.12 -18.53 -31.91
C ARG A 314 -13.60 -18.45 -32.29
N ALA A 315 -14.40 -17.77 -31.47
CA ALA A 315 -15.82 -17.60 -31.71
C ALA A 315 -16.17 -16.48 -32.71
N ARG A 316 -15.17 -15.66 -33.11
CA ARG A 316 -15.35 -14.43 -33.90
C ARG A 316 -16.42 -13.49 -33.32
N LYS A 317 -16.48 -13.40 -31.99
CA LYS A 317 -17.44 -12.58 -31.25
C LYS A 317 -16.72 -11.56 -30.37
N ALA A 318 -17.28 -10.36 -30.25
CA ALA A 318 -16.81 -9.38 -29.29
C ALA A 318 -17.09 -9.86 -27.85
N ARG A 319 -16.16 -9.61 -26.92
CA ARG A 319 -16.36 -9.83 -25.48
C ARG A 319 -16.95 -8.59 -24.77
N SER A 320 -16.99 -7.46 -25.47
CA SER A 320 -17.37 -6.15 -24.94
C SER A 320 -18.15 -5.36 -25.99
N ASN A 321 -18.81 -4.30 -25.53
CA ASN A 321 -19.39 -3.28 -26.41
C ASN A 321 -18.33 -2.30 -26.94
N TRP A 322 -18.72 -1.50 -27.93
CA TRP A 322 -17.86 -0.51 -28.57
C TRP A 322 -17.46 0.60 -27.60
N GLU A 323 -18.35 0.99 -26.69
CA GLU A 323 -18.14 2.10 -25.75
C GLU A 323 -16.96 1.83 -24.81
N LEU A 324 -16.85 0.62 -24.24
CA LEU A 324 -15.69 0.28 -23.39
C LEU A 324 -14.39 0.18 -24.20
N LEU A 325 -14.45 -0.32 -25.44
CA LEU A 325 -13.30 -0.36 -26.34
C LEU A 325 -12.85 1.05 -26.73
N TYR A 326 -13.80 1.94 -27.02
CA TYR A 326 -13.56 3.35 -27.30
C TYR A 326 -12.85 4.02 -26.12
N LEU A 327 -13.34 3.82 -24.90
CA LEU A 327 -12.70 4.35 -23.69
C LEU A 327 -11.27 3.81 -23.51
N TYR A 328 -11.04 2.53 -23.76
CA TYR A 328 -9.69 1.96 -23.73
C TYR A 328 -8.75 2.60 -24.75
N LEU A 329 -9.22 2.74 -26.00
CA LEU A 329 -8.43 3.33 -27.08
C LEU A 329 -8.13 4.81 -26.82
N LYS A 330 -9.11 5.57 -26.34
CA LYS A 330 -8.97 6.98 -25.98
C LYS A 330 -8.03 7.15 -24.79
N GLU A 331 -8.33 6.54 -23.65
CA GLU A 331 -7.58 6.78 -22.41
C GLU A 331 -6.22 6.09 -22.41
N VAL A 332 -6.15 4.79 -22.70
CA VAL A 332 -4.92 4.00 -22.52
C VAL A 332 -4.02 4.02 -23.75
N ARG A 333 -4.61 4.07 -24.96
CA ARG A 333 -3.84 4.09 -26.22
C ARG A 333 -3.63 5.49 -26.79
N ASN A 334 -4.19 6.52 -26.15
CA ASN A 334 -4.12 7.91 -26.58
C ASN A 334 -4.48 8.07 -28.07
N MET A 335 -5.51 7.35 -28.52
CA MET A 335 -5.99 7.42 -29.89
C MET A 335 -6.84 8.68 -30.08
N ASP A 336 -6.58 9.43 -31.15
CA ASP A 336 -7.31 10.66 -31.45
C ASP A 336 -8.77 10.39 -31.89
N GLU A 337 -9.64 11.38 -31.70
CA GLU A 337 -11.07 11.26 -32.03
C GLU A 337 -11.32 11.02 -33.52
N SER A 338 -10.46 11.54 -34.40
CA SER A 338 -10.60 11.35 -35.84
C SER A 338 -10.44 9.88 -36.26
N ARG A 339 -9.47 9.18 -35.66
CA ARG A 339 -9.23 7.74 -35.85
C ARG A 339 -10.30 6.91 -35.19
N LEU A 340 -10.77 7.30 -34.01
CA LEU A 340 -11.87 6.60 -33.33
C LEU A 340 -13.16 6.64 -34.15
N ASN A 341 -13.47 7.80 -34.75
CA ASN A 341 -14.64 7.96 -35.62
C ASN A 341 -14.53 7.18 -36.93
N ALA A 342 -13.31 6.96 -37.45
CA ALA A 342 -13.09 6.19 -38.67
C ALA A 342 -13.19 4.67 -38.49
N ILE A 343 -13.05 4.17 -37.25
CA ILE A 343 -13.08 2.73 -36.92
C ILE A 343 -14.45 2.29 -36.39
N LYS A 344 -15.29 3.24 -35.94
CA LYS A 344 -16.68 3.01 -35.54
C LYS A 344 -17.52 2.56 -36.74
#